data_AF-A0A0R3RLA7-F1
#
_entry.id   AF-A0A0R3RLA7-F1
#
_cell.length_a   1.000
_cell.length_b   1.000
_cell.length_c   1.000
_cell.angle_alpha   90.00
_cell.angle_beta   90.00
_cell.angle_gamma   90.00
#
_symmetry.space_group_name_H-M   'P 1'
#
loop_
_entity.id
_entity.type
_entity.pdbx_description
1 polymer ?
#
loop_
_entity_poly.entity_id
_entity_poly.type
_entity_poly.pdbx_seq_one_letter_code
_entity_poly.pdbx_strand_id
1 'polypeptide(L)'
;MAICMTTMRNCSPKSVISYLCVYSEHRSSRIREEILNIMTAALLTFDSRSINLKAIADVVVPLLADQKRRVRLAAFELFAVFAHLSNNSIKRLLKSVSNLEQKYRAYGLLSAVKERISRKTLPKIRSDGLIEYAIPPDVGMSMNREGWRSLKTDNLDYEWIMSGSSGSSSVFSRFSFFH
;
A
#
# COMPACT_ATOMS: atom_id res chain seq x y z
N MET A 1 -15.03 -2.26 8.89
CA MET A 1 -14.80 -3.41 7.98
C MET A 1 -15.89 -4.50 7.96
N ALA A 2 -16.23 -5.19 9.06
CA ALA A 2 -17.09 -6.40 9.02
C ALA A 2 -18.45 -6.22 8.31
N ILE A 3 -19.13 -5.09 8.54
CA ILE A 3 -20.39 -4.75 7.88
C ILE A 3 -20.21 -4.71 6.36
N CYS A 4 -19.16 -4.04 5.86
CA CYS A 4 -18.87 -3.96 4.43
C CYS A 4 -18.66 -5.34 3.81
N MET A 5 -17.94 -6.23 4.49
CA MET A 5 -17.72 -7.60 4.01
C MET A 5 -19.02 -8.39 3.92
N THR A 6 -19.90 -8.27 4.92
CA THR A 6 -21.23 -8.88 4.90
C THR A 6 -22.09 -8.30 3.77
N THR A 7 -22.08 -6.98 3.58
CA THR A 7 -22.80 -6.33 2.47
C THR A 7 -22.29 -6.81 1.11
N MET A 8 -20.98 -6.96 0.93
CA MET A 8 -20.40 -7.48 -0.32
C MET A 8 -20.83 -8.92 -0.61
N ARG A 9 -21.01 -9.77 0.42
CA ARG A 9 -21.51 -11.15 0.26
C ARG A 9 -22.98 -11.19 -0.14
N ASN A 10 -23.80 -10.29 0.38
CA ASN A 10 -25.25 -10.26 0.13
C ASN A 10 -25.65 -9.47 -1.13
N CYS A 11 -24.77 -8.61 -1.62
CA CYS A 11 -25.01 -7.76 -2.79
C CYS A 11 -23.95 -7.99 -3.86
N SER A 12 -23.10 -7.00 -4.14
CA SER A 12 -21.95 -7.16 -5.03
C SER A 12 -20.71 -6.44 -4.49
N PRO A 13 -19.52 -7.08 -4.50
CA PRO A 13 -18.26 -6.43 -4.15
C PRO A 13 -17.99 -5.18 -5.00
N LYS A 14 -18.31 -5.24 -6.30
CA LYS A 14 -18.18 -4.12 -7.24
C LYS A 14 -18.93 -2.87 -6.78
N SER A 15 -20.20 -3.00 -6.40
CA SER A 15 -21.02 -1.85 -5.99
C SER A 15 -20.46 -1.21 -4.71
N VAL A 16 -20.17 -2.02 -3.70
CA VAL A 16 -19.66 -1.52 -2.41
C VAL A 16 -18.32 -0.80 -2.60
N ILE A 17 -17.39 -1.39 -3.37
CA ILE A 17 -16.10 -0.75 -3.67
C ILE A 17 -16.31 0.57 -4.41
N SER A 18 -17.22 0.61 -5.39
CA SER A 18 -17.52 1.85 -6.13
C SER A 18 -18.00 2.98 -5.21
N TYR A 19 -18.83 2.67 -4.20
CA TYR A 19 -19.25 3.65 -3.20
C TYR A 19 -18.11 4.10 -2.29
N LEU A 20 -17.23 3.17 -1.89
CA LEU A 20 -16.09 3.49 -1.03
C LEU A 20 -15.06 4.39 -1.73
N CYS A 21 -14.88 4.26 -3.05
CA CYS A 21 -13.95 5.10 -3.81
C CYS A 21 -14.21 6.60 -3.64
N VAL A 22 -15.47 7.02 -3.44
CA VAL A 22 -15.85 8.44 -3.23
C VAL A 22 -15.18 9.03 -1.98
N TYR A 23 -14.86 8.20 -0.99
CA TYR A 23 -14.27 8.63 0.27
C TYR A 23 -12.74 8.51 0.31
N SER A 24 -12.10 8.15 -0.81
CA SER A 24 -10.64 8.02 -0.90
C SER A 24 -9.88 9.31 -0.61
N GLU A 25 -10.47 10.48 -0.88
CA GLU A 25 -9.89 11.81 -0.59
C GLU A 25 -10.43 12.44 0.71
N HIS A 26 -11.08 11.64 1.57
CA HIS A 26 -11.70 12.16 2.79
C HIS A 26 -10.66 12.82 3.73
N ARG A 27 -11.03 13.94 4.38
CA ARG A 27 -10.15 14.72 5.26
C ARG A 27 -9.54 13.90 6.39
N SER A 28 -10.34 13.01 6.99
CA SER A 28 -9.88 12.09 8.04
C SER A 28 -9.00 10.98 7.45
N SER A 29 -7.73 10.93 7.87
CA SER A 29 -6.81 9.87 7.46
C SER A 29 -7.22 8.49 7.95
N ARG A 30 -7.98 8.41 9.06
CA ARG A 30 -8.53 7.14 9.55
C ARG A 30 -9.54 6.55 8.56
N ILE A 31 -10.32 7.39 7.90
CA ILE A 31 -11.29 6.95 6.88
C ILE A 31 -10.54 6.45 5.64
N ARG A 32 -9.52 7.19 5.17
CA ARG A 32 -8.70 6.75 4.03
C ARG A 32 -8.00 5.43 4.30
N GLU A 33 -7.41 5.27 5.48
CA GLU A 33 -6.80 4.01 5.94
C GLU A 33 -7.81 2.85 5.96
N GLU A 34 -8.99 3.06 6.55
CA GLU A 34 -10.01 2.01 6.66
C GLU A 34 -10.57 1.60 5.29
N ILE A 35 -10.71 2.54 4.35
CA ILE A 35 -11.11 2.22 2.97
C ILE A 35 -10.09 1.31 2.29
N LEU A 36 -8.80 1.62 2.45
CA LEU A 36 -7.72 0.77 1.92
C LEU A 36 -7.77 -0.63 2.54
N ASN A 37 -7.98 -0.74 3.85
CA ASN A 37 -8.12 -2.01 4.55
C ASN A 37 -9.32 -2.83 4.07
N ILE A 38 -10.48 -2.18 3.85
CA ILE A 38 -11.66 -2.84 3.31
C ILE A 38 -11.41 -3.34 1.88
N MET A 39 -10.74 -2.54 1.04
CA MET A 39 -10.36 -2.97 -0.31
C MET A 39 -9.38 -4.15 -0.27
N THR A 40 -8.42 -4.15 0.66
CA THR A 40 -7.50 -5.27 0.88
C THR A 40 -8.26 -6.53 1.26
N ALA A 41 -9.16 -6.44 2.24
CA ALA A 41 -10.01 -7.56 2.64
C ALA A 41 -10.85 -8.09 1.48
N ALA A 42 -11.43 -7.18 0.68
CA ALA A 42 -12.23 -7.55 -0.48
C ALA A 42 -11.42 -8.32 -1.52
N LEU A 43 -10.22 -7.86 -1.86
CA LEU A 43 -9.33 -8.54 -2.82
C LEU A 43 -8.80 -9.89 -2.30
N LEU A 44 -8.65 -10.05 -0.98
CA LEU A 44 -8.26 -11.33 -0.38
C LEU A 44 -9.43 -12.32 -0.27
N THR A 45 -10.68 -11.85 -0.32
CA THR A 45 -11.88 -12.67 -0.07
C THR A 45 -12.64 -13.04 -1.34
N PHE A 46 -12.78 -12.10 -2.28
CA PHE A 46 -13.60 -12.28 -3.47
C PHE A 46 -12.74 -12.42 -4.72
N ASP A 47 -13.27 -13.09 -5.75
CA ASP A 47 -12.59 -13.19 -7.04
C ASP A 47 -12.38 -11.79 -7.63
N SER A 48 -11.15 -11.49 -8.03
CA SER A 48 -10.78 -10.23 -8.70
C SER A 48 -11.66 -9.87 -9.89
N ARG A 49 -12.25 -10.85 -10.60
CA ARG A 49 -13.19 -10.64 -11.72
C ARG A 49 -14.50 -9.99 -11.28
N SER A 50 -14.88 -10.16 -10.01
CA SER A 50 -16.06 -9.53 -9.40
C SER A 50 -15.80 -8.10 -8.92
N ILE A 51 -14.56 -7.61 -9.04
CA ILE A 51 -14.10 -6.33 -8.51
C ILE A 51 -13.55 -5.46 -9.64
N ASN A 52 -13.86 -4.15 -9.60
CA ASN A 52 -13.28 -3.21 -10.55
C ASN A 52 -11.85 -2.84 -10.14
N LEU A 53 -10.87 -3.62 -10.62
CA LEU A 53 -9.44 -3.38 -10.36
C LEU A 53 -8.95 -2.01 -10.83
N LYS A 54 -9.55 -1.43 -11.88
CA LYS A 54 -9.19 -0.07 -12.33
C LYS A 54 -9.57 0.96 -11.26
N ALA A 55 -10.76 0.86 -10.69
CA ALA A 55 -11.20 1.78 -9.63
C ALA A 55 -10.31 1.68 -8.38
N ILE A 56 -9.83 0.47 -8.05
CA ILE A 56 -8.84 0.27 -6.98
C ILE A 56 -7.52 0.96 -7.33
N ALA A 57 -7.04 0.82 -8.57
CA ALA A 57 -5.82 1.49 -9.03
C ALA A 57 -5.89 3.01 -8.86
N ASP A 58 -7.02 3.60 -9.28
CA ASP A 58 -7.26 5.04 -9.22
C ASP A 58 -7.26 5.56 -7.76
N VAL A 59 -7.63 4.71 -6.79
CA VAL A 59 -7.63 5.03 -5.35
C VAL A 59 -6.26 4.77 -4.69
N VAL A 60 -5.67 3.60 -4.90
CA VAL A 60 -4.47 3.19 -4.15
C VAL A 60 -3.23 3.96 -4.60
N VAL A 61 -3.09 4.25 -5.90
CA VAL A 61 -1.87 4.86 -6.45
C VAL A 61 -1.58 6.22 -5.79
N PRO A 62 -2.52 7.18 -5.74
CA PRO A 62 -2.28 8.45 -5.04
C PRO A 62 -1.97 8.29 -3.54
N LEU A 63 -2.59 7.32 -2.87
CA LEU A 63 -2.46 7.12 -1.43
C LEU A 63 -1.12 6.48 -1.01
N LEU A 64 -0.34 5.97 -1.95
CA LEU A 64 1.06 5.57 -1.70
C LEU A 64 1.95 6.74 -1.26
N ALA A 65 1.58 7.97 -1.65
CA ALA A 65 2.26 9.21 -1.29
C ALA A 65 1.45 10.05 -0.29
N ASP A 66 0.50 9.45 0.44
CA ASP A 66 -0.29 10.16 1.46
C ASP A 66 0.62 10.75 2.54
N GLN A 67 0.22 11.89 3.11
CA GLN A 67 0.99 12.58 4.17
C GLN A 67 1.08 11.75 5.47
N LYS A 68 0.14 10.83 5.70
CA LYS A 68 0.05 10.05 6.94
C LYS A 68 0.62 8.65 6.76
N ARG A 69 1.62 8.31 7.59
CA ARG A 69 2.29 6.99 7.66
C ARG A 69 1.32 5.82 7.58
N ARG A 70 0.24 5.83 8.40
CA ARG A 70 -0.73 4.72 8.44
C ARG A 70 -1.47 4.52 7.12
N VAL A 71 -1.76 5.61 6.40
CA VAL A 71 -2.40 5.54 5.08
C VAL A 71 -1.42 4.97 4.04
N ARG A 72 -0.16 5.43 4.05
CA ARG A 72 0.87 4.85 3.18
C ARG A 72 1.06 3.36 3.44
N LEU A 73 1.15 2.95 4.70
CA LEU A 73 1.25 1.54 5.08
C LEU A 73 0.08 0.72 4.53
N ALA A 74 -1.16 1.15 4.76
CA ALA A 74 -2.35 0.50 4.22
C ALA A 74 -2.34 0.45 2.68
N ALA A 75 -1.86 1.51 2.03
CA ALA A 75 -1.78 1.59 0.56
C ALA A 75 -0.75 0.61 0.01
N PHE A 76 0.41 0.46 0.65
CA PHE A 76 1.44 -0.51 0.27
C PHE A 76 0.94 -1.96 0.40
N GLU A 77 0.17 -2.25 1.45
CA GLU A 77 -0.42 -3.57 1.65
C GLU A 77 -1.50 -3.89 0.60
N LEU A 78 -2.38 -2.93 0.29
CA LEU A 78 -3.35 -3.06 -0.79
C LEU A 78 -2.65 -3.25 -2.14
N PHE A 79 -1.60 -2.48 -2.39
CA PHE A 79 -0.85 -2.53 -3.64
C PHE A 79 -0.14 -3.88 -3.83
N ALA A 80 0.38 -4.48 -2.75
CA ALA A 80 0.98 -5.82 -2.81
C ALA A 80 -0.03 -6.89 -3.23
N VAL A 81 -1.23 -6.88 -2.63
CA VAL A 81 -2.33 -7.79 -3.01
C VAL A 81 -2.75 -7.55 -4.46
N PHE A 82 -2.90 -6.29 -4.84
CA PHE A 82 -3.30 -5.94 -6.20
C PHE A 82 -2.25 -6.39 -7.23
N ALA A 83 -0.96 -6.12 -6.98
CA ALA A 83 0.12 -6.58 -7.84
C ALA A 83 0.15 -8.10 -8.01
N HIS A 84 -0.11 -8.85 -6.93
CA HIS A 84 -0.19 -10.31 -6.95
C HIS A 84 -1.34 -10.82 -7.84
N LEU A 85 -2.51 -10.17 -7.78
CA LEU A 85 -3.67 -10.53 -8.62
C LEU A 85 -3.50 -10.07 -10.07
N SER A 86 -2.70 -9.02 -10.29
CA SER A 86 -2.62 -8.33 -11.57
C SER A 86 -1.74 -9.01 -12.62
N ASN A 87 -0.91 -10.01 -12.30
CA ASN A 87 0.08 -10.69 -13.16
C ASN A 87 0.48 -9.91 -14.44
N ASN A 88 -0.27 -10.05 -15.55
CA ASN A 88 0.03 -9.45 -16.86
C ASN A 88 -0.12 -7.91 -16.93
N SER A 89 -0.72 -7.28 -15.91
CA SER A 89 -1.01 -5.85 -15.84
C SER A 89 -0.09 -5.06 -14.90
N ILE A 90 0.83 -5.74 -14.20
CA ILE A 90 1.75 -5.10 -13.24
C ILE A 90 2.58 -3.98 -13.87
N LYS A 91 3.00 -4.14 -15.14
CA LYS A 91 3.74 -3.11 -15.88
C LYS A 91 2.95 -1.80 -15.99
N ARG A 92 1.62 -1.86 -16.23
CA ARG A 92 0.76 -0.68 -16.30
C ARG A 92 0.58 -0.02 -14.94
N LEU A 93 0.49 -0.84 -13.89
CA LEU A 93 0.38 -0.36 -12.52
C LEU A 93 1.65 0.37 -12.08
N LEU A 94 2.83 -0.21 -12.33
CA LEU A 94 4.13 0.42 -12.07
C LEU A 94 4.32 1.70 -12.90
N LYS A 95 3.85 1.73 -14.15
CA LYS A 95 3.85 2.96 -14.96
C LYS A 95 2.99 4.07 -14.31
N SER A 96 1.85 3.71 -13.74
CA SER A 96 0.98 4.68 -13.04
C SER A 96 1.65 5.26 -11.80
N VAL A 97 2.39 4.43 -11.05
CA VAL A 97 3.24 4.88 -9.93
C VAL A 97 4.38 5.79 -10.41
N SER A 98 5.05 5.43 -11.50
CA SER A 98 6.10 6.27 -12.09
C SER A 98 5.58 7.64 -12.52
N ASN A 99 4.39 7.71 -13.09
CA ASN A 99 3.75 8.98 -13.47
C ASN A 99 3.40 9.82 -12.23
N LEU A 100 2.91 9.17 -11.16
CA LEU A 100 2.62 9.83 -9.89
C LEU A 100 3.90 10.42 -9.27
N GLU A 101 4.97 9.63 -9.24
CA GLU A 101 6.29 10.04 -8.75
C GLU A 101 6.78 11.30 -9.45
N GLN A 102 6.70 11.34 -10.78
CA GLN A 102 7.08 12.51 -11.56
C GLN A 102 6.15 13.71 -11.29
N LYS A 103 4.83 13.49 -11.23
CA LYS A 103 3.83 14.55 -11.03
C LYS A 103 3.97 15.25 -9.68
N TYR A 104 4.22 14.49 -8.61
CA TYR A 104 4.26 15.01 -7.24
C TYR A 104 5.68 15.15 -6.68
N ARG A 105 6.72 14.96 -7.52
CA ARG A 105 8.15 14.97 -7.11
C ARG A 105 8.42 14.01 -5.95
N ALA A 106 7.74 12.86 -5.95
CA ALA A 106 7.80 11.84 -4.91
C ALA A 106 8.94 10.85 -5.20
N TYR A 107 10.16 11.36 -5.41
CA TYR A 107 11.30 10.58 -5.89
C TYR A 107 11.67 9.45 -4.93
N GLY A 108 11.80 8.23 -5.46
CA GLY A 108 12.05 7.01 -4.70
C GLY A 108 10.80 6.15 -4.48
N LEU A 109 9.60 6.67 -4.77
CA LEU A 109 8.35 5.93 -4.59
C LEU A 109 8.29 4.65 -5.43
N LEU A 110 8.65 4.71 -6.71
CA LEU A 110 8.62 3.53 -7.58
C LEU A 110 9.56 2.44 -7.06
N SER A 111 10.74 2.82 -6.56
CA SER A 111 11.70 1.88 -5.99
C SER A 111 11.16 1.24 -4.72
N ALA A 112 10.56 2.04 -3.82
CA ALA A 112 9.86 1.54 -2.63
C ALA A 112 8.74 0.55 -2.99
N VAL A 113 7.93 0.86 -3.99
CA VAL A 113 6.85 -0.03 -4.46
C VAL A 113 7.40 -1.34 -5.03
N LYS A 114 8.47 -1.28 -5.83
CA LYS A 114 9.12 -2.48 -6.38
C LYS A 114 9.68 -3.36 -5.25
N GLU A 115 10.29 -2.74 -4.24
CA GLU A 115 10.77 -3.45 -3.05
C GLU A 115 9.64 -4.17 -2.34
N ARG A 116 8.51 -3.48 -2.10
CA ARG A 116 7.36 -4.11 -1.43
C ARG A 116 6.83 -5.34 -2.19
N ILE A 117 6.78 -5.26 -3.53
CA ILE A 117 6.33 -6.38 -4.37
C ILE A 117 7.34 -7.53 -4.35
N SER A 118 8.65 -7.23 -4.33
CA SER A 118 9.73 -8.24 -4.37
C SER A 118 9.65 -9.21 -3.18
N ARG A 119 9.17 -8.73 -2.02
CA ARG A 119 9.01 -9.53 -0.79
C ARG A 119 8.03 -10.69 -0.94
N LYS A 120 7.09 -10.65 -1.90
CA LYS A 120 6.08 -11.72 -2.17
C LYS A 120 5.27 -12.17 -0.95
N THR A 121 5.20 -11.35 0.09
CA THR A 121 4.37 -11.57 1.29
C THR A 121 3.11 -10.71 1.20
N LEU A 122 1.97 -11.32 1.51
CA LEU A 122 0.67 -10.65 1.48
C LEU A 122 0.13 -10.44 2.90
N PRO A 123 -0.63 -9.35 3.13
CA PRO A 123 -1.39 -9.19 4.36
C PRO A 123 -2.41 -10.33 4.54
N LYS A 124 -2.85 -10.53 5.78
CA LYS A 124 -3.84 -11.54 6.15
C LYS A 124 -5.04 -10.91 6.84
N ILE A 125 -6.19 -11.57 6.75
CA ILE A 125 -7.37 -11.22 7.54
C ILE A 125 -7.31 -12.03 8.85
N ARG A 126 -7.31 -11.35 9.99
CA ARG A 126 -7.33 -11.96 11.33
C ARG A 126 -8.72 -12.48 11.67
N SER A 127 -8.81 -13.25 12.75
CA SER A 127 -10.08 -13.80 13.26
C SER A 127 -11.08 -12.74 13.71
N ASP A 128 -10.62 -11.56 14.17
CA ASP A 128 -11.45 -10.40 14.48
C ASP A 128 -11.92 -9.64 13.22
N GLY A 129 -11.54 -10.13 12.04
CA GLY A 129 -11.85 -9.53 10.75
C GLY A 129 -10.95 -8.37 10.37
N LEU A 130 -9.96 -7.99 11.21
CA LEU A 130 -8.99 -6.92 10.92
C LEU A 130 -7.88 -7.39 9.96
N ILE A 131 -7.20 -6.43 9.30
CA ILE A 131 -6.04 -6.75 8.47
C ILE A 131 -4.78 -6.80 9.34
N GLU A 132 -4.04 -7.89 9.23
CA GLU A 132 -2.66 -8.04 9.67
C GLU A 132 -1.73 -7.73 8.49
N TYR A 133 -0.96 -6.65 8.63
CA TYR A 133 -0.02 -6.22 7.60
C TYR A 133 1.22 -7.11 7.55
N ALA A 134 1.72 -7.36 6.34
CA ALA A 134 2.97 -8.10 6.15
C ALA A 134 4.21 -7.23 6.42
N ILE A 135 4.12 -5.91 6.22
CA ILE A 135 5.13 -4.97 6.73
C ILE A 135 4.83 -4.76 8.23
N PRO A 136 5.79 -5.04 9.14
CA PRO A 136 5.56 -4.87 10.57
C PRO A 136 5.22 -3.39 10.87
N PRO A 137 4.06 -3.11 11.51
CA PRO A 137 3.61 -1.73 11.72
C PRO A 137 4.49 -0.93 12.68
N ASP A 138 5.23 -1.58 13.57
CA ASP A 138 6.13 -0.97 14.54
C ASP A 138 6.98 -2.07 15.18
N VAL A 139 8.29 -2.08 14.97
CA VAL A 139 9.20 -2.82 15.86
C VAL A 139 9.83 -1.81 16.80
N GLY A 140 9.01 -1.30 17.72
CA GLY A 140 9.48 -0.84 19.02
C GLY A 140 9.91 -2.05 19.87
N MET A 141 10.91 -2.81 19.41
CA MET A 141 11.55 -3.85 20.21
C MET A 141 13.06 -3.83 19.97
N SER A 142 13.79 -3.79 21.08
CA SER A 142 15.20 -4.12 21.24
C SER A 142 15.64 -5.23 20.29
N MET A 143 16.19 -4.85 19.13
CA MET A 143 17.00 -5.76 18.31
C MET A 143 18.45 -5.41 18.55
N ASN A 144 19.23 -6.41 19.00
CA ASN A 144 20.66 -6.29 19.19
C ASN A 144 21.32 -5.66 17.95
N ARG A 145 22.26 -4.73 18.20
CA ARG A 145 23.04 -3.95 17.21
C ARG A 145 23.63 -4.75 16.05
N GLU A 146 23.72 -6.07 16.16
CA GLU A 146 24.29 -6.97 15.17
C GLU A 146 23.32 -7.33 14.03
N GLY A 147 22.00 -7.43 14.30
CA GLY A 147 20.98 -7.65 13.25
C GLY A 147 20.83 -6.43 12.31
N TRP A 148 21.16 -5.24 12.81
CA TRP A 148 21.13 -3.97 12.09
C TRP A 148 22.17 -3.87 10.96
N ARG A 149 23.25 -4.66 11.01
CA ARG A 149 24.29 -4.63 9.97
C ARG A 149 23.92 -5.44 8.73
N SER A 150 23.03 -6.44 8.86
CA SER A 150 22.58 -7.26 7.73
C SER A 150 21.35 -6.70 7.01
N LEU A 151 20.62 -5.75 7.61
CA LEU A 151 19.38 -5.16 7.08
C LEU A 151 19.58 -3.79 6.41
N LYS A 152 20.84 -3.37 6.26
CA LYS A 152 21.21 -1.98 5.96
C LYS A 152 21.19 -1.61 4.48
N THR A 153 20.77 -2.50 3.59
CA THR A 153 20.79 -2.24 2.14
C THR A 153 19.41 -2.04 1.50
N ASP A 154 18.34 -2.75 1.87
CA ASP A 154 17.13 -2.76 1.03
C ASP A 154 15.81 -2.76 1.83
N ASN A 155 15.46 -1.65 2.48
CA ASN A 155 14.14 -1.44 3.11
C ASN A 155 13.45 -0.17 2.57
N LEU A 156 13.52 0.03 1.26
CA LEU A 156 13.04 1.25 0.60
C LEU A 156 11.54 1.49 0.81
N ASP A 157 10.76 0.42 0.87
CA ASP A 157 9.33 0.46 1.23
C ASP A 157 9.11 0.99 2.64
N TYR A 158 9.83 0.44 3.63
CA TYR A 158 9.75 0.88 5.01
C TYR A 158 10.19 2.34 5.17
N GLU A 159 11.35 2.71 4.62
CA GLU A 159 11.86 4.09 4.66
C GLU A 159 10.85 5.07 4.06
N TRP A 160 10.23 4.72 2.93
CA TRP A 160 9.17 5.52 2.32
C TRP A 160 7.94 5.66 3.24
N ILE A 161 7.47 4.56 3.82
CA ILE A 161 6.33 4.55 4.74
C ILE A 161 6.64 5.37 6.00
N MET A 162 7.88 5.36 6.47
CA MET A 162 8.31 6.09 7.67
C MET A 162 8.62 7.56 7.42
N SER A 163 9.01 7.92 6.18
CA SER A 163 9.39 9.28 5.83
C SER A 163 8.25 10.27 6.17
N GLY A 164 8.52 11.23 7.04
CA GLY A 164 7.53 12.26 7.40
C GLY A 164 7.12 13.07 6.15
N SER A 165 5.99 13.76 6.20
CA SER A 165 5.48 14.58 5.08
C SER A 165 6.34 15.82 4.75
N SER A 166 7.58 15.87 5.23
CA SER A 166 8.58 16.90 4.94
C SER A 166 9.34 16.46 3.70
N GLY A 167 9.25 17.25 2.63
CA GLY A 167 9.79 16.94 1.30
C GLY A 167 11.11 16.17 1.31
N SER A 168 11.09 14.99 0.71
CA SER A 168 12.25 14.14 0.46
C SER A 168 13.24 14.87 -0.45
N SER A 169 14.14 15.65 0.15
CA SER A 169 15.32 16.20 -0.55
C SER A 169 16.65 15.75 0.05
N SER A 170 16.67 14.87 1.07
CA SER A 170 17.93 14.54 1.74
C SER A 170 18.24 13.05 1.94
N VAL A 171 17.26 12.13 1.82
CA VAL A 171 17.52 10.71 2.09
C VAL A 171 17.89 9.92 0.83
N PHE A 172 17.27 10.20 -0.32
CA PHE A 172 17.54 9.46 -1.57
C PHE A 172 18.77 9.96 -2.35
N SER A 173 19.28 11.17 -2.07
CA SER A 173 20.50 11.69 -2.71
C SER A 173 21.77 10.91 -2.32
N ARG A 174 21.71 10.04 -1.31
CA ARG A 174 22.86 9.23 -0.88
C ARG A 174 23.03 7.92 -1.64
N PHE A 175 22.05 7.48 -2.41
CA PHE A 175 22.15 6.23 -3.17
C PHE A 175 22.54 6.43 -4.65
N SER A 176 22.73 7.68 -5.10
CA SER A 176 23.14 7.98 -6.49
C SER A 176 24.66 8.15 -6.67
N PHE A 177 25.46 7.82 -5.66
CA PHE A 177 26.91 7.79 -5.77
C PHE A 177 27.41 6.43 -5.29
N PHE A 178 27.37 5.41 -6.14
CA PHE A 178 28.40 4.35 -6.20
C PHE A 178 28.15 3.48 -7.45
N HIS A 179 29.07 3.64 -8.41
CA HIS A 179 29.31 2.91 -9.67
C HIS A 179 28.28 3.04 -10.79
#